data_AF-S3NRV6-F1
#
_entry.id   AF-S3NRV6-F1
#
_cell.length_a   1.000
_cell.length_b   1.000
_cell.length_c   1.000
_cell.angle_alpha   90.00
_cell.angle_beta   90.00
_cell.angle_gamma   90.00
#
_symmetry.space_group_name_H-M   'P 1'
#
loop_
_entity.id
_entity.type
_entity.pdbx_description
1 polymer ?
#
loop_
_entity_poly.entity_id
_entity_poly.type
_entity_poly.pdbx_seq_one_letter_code
_entity_poly.pdbx_strand_id
1 'polypeptide(L)'
;MKKLSVSELAKLYGYSRQAIYAHINKGNLSKGSDGLIDFSEALRVFGEPQNKTSNVNQSQSTNSQNLTEVDLLKRQVDILEKQLNQALLRENQSLERESFYQEQIEA
;
A
#
# COMPACT_ATOMS: atom_id res chain seq x y z
N MET A 1 -11.66 15.51 -20.50
CA MET A 1 -10.56 15.23 -19.55
C MET A 1 -9.73 16.50 -19.38
N LYS A 2 -9.07 16.68 -18.23
CA LYS A 2 -8.20 17.84 -18.00
C LYS A 2 -6.98 17.74 -18.90
N LYS A 3 -6.68 18.79 -19.65
CA LYS A 3 -5.51 18.89 -20.52
C LYS A 3 -4.50 19.86 -19.91
N LEU A 4 -3.22 19.53 -20.02
CA LEU A 4 -2.11 20.31 -19.46
C LEU A 4 -1.06 20.56 -20.53
N SER A 5 -0.50 21.76 -20.54
CA SER A 5 0.73 22.06 -21.29
C SER A 5 1.92 21.35 -20.66
N VAL A 6 3.01 21.19 -21.44
CA VAL A 6 4.29 20.65 -20.95
C VAL A 6 4.80 21.40 -19.71
N SER A 7 4.59 22.72 -19.67
CA SER A 7 5.02 23.56 -18.53
C SER A 7 4.22 23.28 -17.27
N GLU A 8 2.90 23.13 -17.40
CA GLU A 8 2.02 22.82 -16.27
C GLU A 8 2.28 21.42 -15.75
N LEU A 9 2.47 20.46 -16.67
CA LEU A 9 2.79 19.09 -16.32
C LEU A 9 4.14 18.97 -15.59
N ALA A 10 5.17 19.66 -16.10
CA ALA A 10 6.48 19.73 -15.47
C ALA A 10 6.39 20.30 -14.04
N LYS A 11 5.63 21.38 -13.83
CA LYS A 11 5.39 21.95 -12.50
C LYS A 11 4.65 20.99 -11.58
N LEU A 12 3.60 20.35 -12.08
CA LEU A 12 2.73 19.46 -11.31
C LEU A 12 3.49 18.24 -10.75
N TYR A 13 4.35 17.63 -11.57
CA TYR A 13 5.13 16.45 -11.18
C TYR A 13 6.53 16.78 -10.67
N GLY A 14 6.94 18.04 -10.71
CA GLY A 14 8.28 18.47 -10.29
C GLY A 14 9.41 18.01 -11.21
N TYR A 15 9.13 17.80 -12.50
CA TYR A 15 10.13 17.46 -13.53
C TYR A 15 10.61 18.69 -14.30
N SER A 16 11.74 18.57 -14.99
CA SER A 16 12.14 19.55 -16.00
C SER A 16 11.31 19.38 -17.27
N ARG A 17 11.12 20.46 -18.05
CA ARG A 17 10.42 20.38 -19.35
C ARG A 17 11.11 19.41 -20.30
N GLN A 18 12.44 19.35 -20.25
CA GLN A 18 13.26 18.45 -21.07
C GLN A 18 12.96 16.99 -20.75
N ALA A 19 12.77 16.64 -19.47
CA ALA A 19 12.37 15.29 -19.08
C ALA A 19 11.01 14.93 -19.69
N ILE A 20 10.02 15.83 -19.61
CA ILE A 20 8.71 15.61 -20.24
C ILE A 20 8.85 15.39 -21.76
N TYR A 21 9.63 16.22 -22.46
CA TYR A 21 9.89 16.02 -23.89
C TYR A 21 10.59 14.70 -24.21
N ALA A 22 11.49 14.22 -23.34
CA ALA A 22 12.11 12.90 -23.53
C ALA A 22 11.07 11.77 -23.49
N HIS A 23 10.06 11.84 -22.62
CA HIS A 23 8.96 10.88 -22.60
C HIS A 23 8.07 10.95 -23.85
N ILE A 24 7.86 12.15 -24.41
CA ILE A 24 7.13 12.34 -25.67
C ILE A 24 7.91 11.73 -26.83
N ASN A 25 9.20 12.07 -26.96
CA ASN A 25 10.05 11.61 -28.06
C ASN A 25 10.29 10.08 -28.03
N LYS A 26 10.24 9.47 -26.84
CA LYS A 26 10.30 8.01 -26.67
C LYS A 26 8.97 7.31 -26.99
N GLY A 27 7.89 8.05 -27.21
CA GLY A 27 6.54 7.50 -27.43
C GLY A 27 5.82 7.04 -26.16
N ASN A 28 6.38 7.32 -24.98
CA ASN A 28 5.78 6.91 -23.70
C ASN A 28 4.61 7.82 -23.31
N LEU A 29 4.65 9.09 -23.73
CA LEU A 29 3.64 10.10 -23.41
C LEU A 29 3.07 10.70 -24.70
N SER A 30 1.75 10.64 -24.87
CA SER A 30 1.09 11.23 -26.03
C SER A 30 0.84 12.73 -25.85
N LYS A 31 1.10 13.49 -26.91
CA LYS A 31 0.82 14.93 -27.00
C LYS A 31 -0.13 15.17 -28.17
N GLY A 32 -1.25 15.83 -27.91
CA GLY A 32 -2.23 16.17 -28.93
C GLY A 32 -1.72 17.19 -29.94
N SER A 33 -2.44 17.31 -31.06
CA SER A 33 -2.17 18.33 -32.10
C SER A 33 -2.38 19.76 -31.60
N ASP A 34 -3.17 19.94 -30.55
CA ASP A 34 -3.34 21.17 -29.78
C ASP A 34 -2.12 21.53 -28.91
N GLY A 35 -1.12 20.65 -28.86
CA GLY A 35 0.09 20.82 -28.07
C GLY A 35 -0.07 20.48 -26.59
N LEU A 36 -1.23 19.95 -26.19
CA LEU A 36 -1.57 19.62 -24.82
C LEU A 36 -1.46 18.12 -24.57
N ILE A 37 -1.37 17.76 -23.29
CA ILE A 37 -1.25 16.39 -22.80
C ILE A 37 -2.44 16.12 -21.89
N ASP A 38 -3.16 15.03 -22.13
CA ASP A 38 -4.26 14.63 -21.27
C ASP A 38 -3.74 14.20 -19.88
N PHE A 39 -4.46 14.56 -18.83
CA PHE A 39 -4.07 14.23 -17.46
C PHE A 39 -4.05 12.71 -17.21
N SER A 40 -4.90 11.95 -17.90
CA SER A 40 -4.88 10.47 -17.85
C SER A 40 -3.58 9.89 -18.39
N GLU A 41 -3.03 10.45 -19.47
CA GLU A 41 -1.73 10.06 -20.03
C GLU A 41 -0.60 10.36 -19.04
N ALA A 42 -0.65 11.54 -18.41
CA ALA A 42 0.28 11.88 -17.34
C ALA A 42 0.20 10.92 -16.15
N LEU A 43 -1.01 10.57 -15.70
CA LEU A 43 -1.23 9.65 -14.58
C LEU A 43 -0.71 8.24 -14.92
N ARG A 44 -0.94 7.76 -16.16
CA ARG A 44 -0.43 6.47 -16.64
C ARG A 44 1.09 6.40 -16.65
N VAL A 45 1.75 7.49 -17.05
CA VAL A 45 3.21 7.53 -17.24
C VAL A 45 3.96 7.85 -15.95
N PHE A 46 3.44 8.77 -15.14
CA PHE A 46 4.13 9.33 -13.99
C PHE A 46 3.49 8.94 -12.64
N GLY A 47 2.32 8.32 -12.64
CA GLY A 47 1.56 8.01 -11.42
C GLY A 47 0.87 9.25 -10.83
N GLU A 48 0.51 9.21 -9.55
CA GLU A 48 -0.09 10.35 -8.86
C GLU A 48 0.94 11.47 -8.60
N PRO A 49 0.62 12.75 -8.92
CA PRO A 49 1.54 13.85 -8.68
C PRO A 49 1.72 14.07 -7.18
N GLN A 50 2.96 13.99 -6.73
CA GLN A 50 3.33 14.26 -5.35
C GLN A 50 3.17 15.75 -5.06
N ASN A 51 2.13 16.12 -4.31
CA ASN A 51 1.93 17.49 -3.87
C ASN A 51 3.15 17.95 -3.07
N LYS A 52 4.00 18.79 -3.67
CA LYS A 52 5.03 19.55 -2.96
C LYS A 52 4.36 20.69 -2.17
N THR A 53 3.38 20.37 -1.33
CA THR A 53 2.95 21.27 -0.26
C THR A 53 3.94 21.10 0.87
N SER A 54 4.62 22.19 1.20
CA SER A 54 5.61 22.31 2.27
C SER A 54 5.25 21.47 3.51
N ASN A 55 6.01 20.39 3.69
CA ASN A 55 5.95 19.46 4.82
C ASN A 55 6.33 20.15 6.13
N VAL A 56 5.40 20.85 6.77
CA VAL A 56 5.58 21.24 8.18
C VAL A 56 4.48 20.64 9.07
N ASN A 57 3.27 20.42 8.55
CA ASN A 57 2.16 19.87 9.35
C ASN A 57 1.76 18.43 9.01
N GLN A 58 2.23 17.86 7.88
CA GLN A 58 1.83 16.52 7.46
C GLN A 58 2.66 15.41 8.14
N SER A 59 3.93 15.69 8.46
CA SER A 59 4.84 14.75 9.13
C SER A 59 4.38 14.34 10.53
N GLN A 60 3.65 15.21 11.24
CA GLN A 60 3.10 14.92 12.56
C GLN A 60 1.85 14.03 12.47
N SER A 61 0.98 14.29 11.50
CA SER A 61 -0.22 13.49 11.25
C SER A 61 0.12 12.08 10.75
N THR A 62 1.12 11.94 9.87
CA THR A 62 1.54 10.62 9.37
C THR A 62 2.23 9.81 10.47
N ASN A 63 3.08 10.40 11.30
CA ASN A 63 3.67 9.68 12.44
C ASN A 63 2.60 9.16 13.41
N SER A 64 1.58 9.97 13.74
CA SER A 64 0.47 9.52 14.59
C SER A 64 -0.36 8.40 13.95
N GLN A 65 -0.63 8.46 12.65
CA GLN A 65 -1.35 7.40 11.92
C GLN A 65 -0.54 6.09 11.86
N ASN A 66 0.76 6.17 11.59
CA ASN A 66 1.64 4.99 11.58
C ASN A 66 1.74 4.35 12.98
N LEU A 67 1.80 5.16 14.05
CA LEU A 67 1.77 4.65 15.43
C LEU A 67 0.47 3.90 15.72
N THR A 68 -0.69 4.44 15.30
CA THR A 68 -1.99 3.76 15.48
C THR A 68 -2.12 2.45 14.69
N GLU A 69 -1.52 2.36 13.50
CA GLU A 69 -1.52 1.14 12.71
C GLU A 69 -0.64 0.05 13.34
N VAL A 70 0.56 0.42 13.81
CA VAL A 70 1.45 -0.50 14.51
C VAL A 70 0.81 -1.06 15.79
N ASP A 71 0.11 -0.23 16.56
CA ASP A 71 -0.59 -0.66 17.77
C ASP A 71 -1.77 -1.59 17.46
N LEU A 72 -2.51 -1.32 16.38
CA LEU A 72 -3.59 -2.19 15.92
C LEU A 72 -3.05 -3.55 15.46
N LEU A 73 -1.94 -3.55 14.70
CA LEU A 73 -1.28 -4.77 14.23
C LEU A 73 -0.76 -5.61 15.41
N LYS A 74 -0.12 -4.99 16.40
CA LYS A 74 0.31 -5.69 17.63
C LYS A 74 -0.87 -6.34 18.34
N ARG A 75 -1.97 -5.62 18.52
CA ARG A 75 -3.19 -6.17 19.12
C ARG A 75 -3.74 -7.35 18.32
N GLN A 76 -3.66 -7.30 17.00
CA GLN A 76 -4.10 -8.41 16.15
C GLN A 76 -3.19 -9.64 16.32
N VAL A 77 -1.87 -9.45 16.39
CA VAL A 77 -0.92 -10.53 16.69
C VAL A 77 -1.21 -11.15 18.05
N ASP A 78 -1.42 -10.35 19.10
CA ASP A 78 -1.75 -10.86 20.44
C ASP A 78 -3.02 -11.72 20.46
N ILE A 79 -4.04 -11.32 19.68
CA ILE A 79 -5.28 -12.08 19.56
C ILE A 79 -5.03 -13.41 18.83
N LEU A 80 -4.28 -13.37 17.73
CA LEU A 80 -3.94 -14.56 16.95
C LEU A 80 -3.11 -15.56 17.78
N GLU A 81 -2.13 -15.10 18.53
CA GLU A 81 -1.32 -15.93 19.43
C GLU A 81 -2.20 -16.59 20.50
N LYS A 82 -3.14 -15.85 21.10
CA LYS A 82 -4.09 -16.41 22.08
C LYS A 82 -5.00 -17.46 21.45
N GLN A 83 -5.50 -17.21 20.23
CA GLN A 83 -6.33 -18.18 19.52
C GLN A 83 -5.55 -19.45 19.17
N LEU A 84 -4.30 -19.32 18.75
CA LEU A 84 -3.42 -20.44 18.46
C LEU A 84 -3.18 -21.29 19.72
N ASN A 85 -2.85 -20.66 20.84
CA ASN A 85 -2.65 -21.37 22.11
C ASN A 85 -3.92 -22.10 22.57
N GLN A 86 -5.10 -21.50 22.40
CA GLN A 86 -6.37 -22.17 22.69
C GLN A 86 -6.67 -23.35 21.75
N ALA A 87 -6.27 -23.26 20.47
CA ALA A 87 -6.40 -24.37 19.53
C ALA A 87 -5.49 -25.55 19.93
N LEU A 88 -4.22 -25.27 20.21
CA LEU A 88 -3.25 -26.28 20.65
C LEU A 88 -3.68 -26.97 21.95
N LEU A 89 -4.21 -26.21 22.92
CA LEU A 89 -4.73 -26.80 24.15
C LEU A 89 -5.89 -27.78 23.88
N ARG A 90 -6.83 -27.41 23.00
CA ARG A 90 -7.96 -28.28 22.63
C ARG A 90 -7.51 -29.53 21.90
N GLU A 91 -6.51 -29.42 21.03
CA GLU A 91 -5.93 -30.54 20.30
C GLU A 91 -5.27 -31.53 21.26
N ASN A 92 -4.40 -31.05 22.17
CA ASN A 92 -3.76 -31.90 23.18
C ASN A 92 -4.78 -32.62 24.06
N GLN A 93 -5.81 -31.89 24.54
CA GLN A 93 -6.89 -32.51 25.31
C GLN A 93 -7.67 -33.56 24.50
N SER A 94 -7.77 -33.41 23.18
CA SER A 94 -8.40 -34.42 22.32
C SER A 94 -7.54 -35.67 22.19
N LEU A 95 -6.24 -35.49 21.94
CA LEU A 95 -5.27 -36.58 21.85
C LEU A 95 -5.19 -37.38 23.16
N GLU A 96 -5.18 -36.71 24.30
CA GLU A 96 -5.21 -37.37 25.61
C GLU A 96 -6.47 -38.25 25.79
N ARG A 97 -7.64 -37.76 25.38
CA ARG A 97 -8.89 -38.54 25.43
C ARG A 97 -8.84 -39.74 24.49
N GLU A 98 -8.36 -39.55 23.27
CA GLU A 98 -8.24 -40.64 22.29
C GLU A 98 -7.28 -41.72 22.76
N SER A 99 -6.12 -41.34 23.30
CA SER A 99 -5.15 -42.28 23.90
C SER A 99 -5.78 -43.07 25.03
N PHE A 100 -6.49 -42.40 25.93
CA PHE A 100 -7.16 -43.04 27.06
C PHE A 100 -8.20 -44.09 26.62
N TYR A 101 -9.02 -43.78 25.59
CA TYR A 101 -9.98 -44.74 25.07
C TYR A 101 -9.31 -45.91 24.33
N GLN A 102 -8.22 -45.65 23.61
CA GLN A 102 -7.46 -46.69 22.92
C GLN A 102 -6.88 -47.70 23.91
N GLU A 103 -6.28 -47.23 25.01
CA GLU A 103 -5.74 -48.08 26.07
C GLU A 103 -6.81 -48.98 26.71
N GLN A 104 -8.05 -48.52 26.85
CA GLN A 104 -9.15 -49.35 27.38
C GLN A 104 -9.64 -50.43 26.42
N ILE A 105 -9.49 -50.22 25.11
CA ILE A 105 -9.90 -51.19 24.08
C ILE A 105 -8.83 -52.28 23.92
N GLU A 106 -7.55 -51.93 24.13
CA GLU A 106 -6.41 -52.84 24.01
C GLU A 106 -6.14 -53.70 25.27
N ALA A 107 -6.78 -53.39 26.40
CA ALA A 107 -6.69 -54.13 27.67
C ALA A 107 -7.71 -55.26 27.80
#